data_AF-A0AAD5CJH3-F1
#
_entry.id   AF-A0AAD5CJH3-F1
#
_cell.length_a   1.000
_cell.length_b   1.000
_cell.length_c   1.000
_cell.angle_alpha   90.00
_cell.angle_beta   90.00
_cell.angle_gamma   90.00
#
_symmetry.space_group_name_H-M   'P 1'
#
loop_
_entity.id
_entity.type
_entity.pdbx_description
1 polymer ?
#
loop_
_entity_poly.entity_id
_entity_poly.type
_entity_poly.pdbx_seq_one_letter_code
_entity_poly.pdbx_strand_id
1 'polypeptide(L)'
;IHLGEPQVTGDAPTIEKSSAHFICEEFGLLFEFGSHSEMGVSVKNIDISLGEISVDLNEGLISKKKKPSGTHVDEPVQPATESDLIAKKEQKKQATLAAITKHTPFFPEKFSLTLPKLDVKFVHKEHHVVMENNITAVQFKSIKSQSIEDESTRIDLQLDFSEIHILKEGGSSIISLQKLAVLSFVCIPS
;
A
#
# COMPACT_ATOMS: atom_id res chain seq x y z
N ILE A 1 51.11 -38.74 17.40
CA ILE A 1 50.07 -37.90 18.03
C ILE A 1 49.39 -37.16 16.89
N HIS A 2 48.08 -37.35 16.76
CA HIS A 2 47.24 -36.93 15.65
C HIS A 2 46.73 -35.50 15.90
N LEU A 3 46.91 -34.59 14.94
CA LEU A 3 46.18 -33.32 14.78
C LEU A 3 46.21 -33.05 13.26
N GLY A 4 45.15 -33.18 12.48
CA GLY A 4 43.79 -32.68 12.68
C GLY A 4 43.65 -31.40 11.86
N GLU A 5 43.24 -31.52 10.59
CA GLU A 5 42.99 -30.39 9.69
C GLU A 5 41.93 -29.43 10.26
N PRO A 6 42.04 -28.11 10.03
CA PRO A 6 40.96 -27.20 10.35
C PRO A 6 39.79 -27.45 9.39
N GLN A 7 38.67 -27.90 9.96
CA GLN A 7 37.40 -28.00 9.27
C GLN A 7 37.01 -26.64 8.66
N VAL A 8 36.79 -26.64 7.36
CA VAL A 8 36.03 -25.59 6.66
C VAL A 8 34.64 -25.61 7.29
N THR A 9 34.39 -24.63 8.16
CA THR A 9 33.10 -24.42 8.79
C THR A 9 32.15 -23.97 7.68
N GLY A 10 31.14 -24.79 7.42
CA GLY A 10 30.15 -24.55 6.36
C GLY A 10 29.52 -23.17 6.48
N ASP A 11 29.52 -22.45 5.38
CA ASP A 11 28.72 -21.25 5.22
C ASP A 11 27.27 -21.59 5.53
N ALA A 12 26.75 -21.00 6.61
CA ALA A 12 25.32 -20.93 6.83
C ALA A 12 24.71 -20.28 5.57
N PRO A 13 23.60 -20.81 5.02
CA PRO A 13 22.96 -20.17 3.89
C PRO A 13 22.47 -18.80 4.37
N THR A 14 23.22 -17.75 4.01
CA THR A 14 22.72 -16.39 4.05
C THR A 14 21.47 -16.39 3.18
N ILE A 15 20.31 -16.33 3.82
CA ILE A 15 19.05 -16.03 3.14
C ILE A 15 19.23 -14.62 2.63
N GLU A 16 19.76 -14.50 1.41
CA GLU A 16 19.89 -13.25 0.71
C GLU A 16 18.47 -12.75 0.49
N LYS A 17 18.07 -11.78 1.32
CA LYS A 17 16.73 -11.24 1.30
C LYS A 17 16.61 -10.40 0.04
N SER A 18 15.96 -10.95 -0.98
CA SER A 18 15.67 -10.23 -2.21
C SER A 18 14.94 -8.92 -1.86
N SER A 19 15.50 -7.79 -2.28
CA SER A 19 14.89 -6.46 -2.16
C SER A 19 14.87 -5.80 -3.54
N ALA A 20 13.82 -5.02 -3.80
CA ALA A 20 13.70 -4.27 -5.05
C ALA A 20 14.64 -3.08 -5.02
N HIS A 21 15.31 -2.82 -6.13
CA HIS A 21 15.97 -1.53 -6.31
C HIS A 21 14.88 -0.48 -6.52
N PHE A 22 14.94 0.58 -5.71
CA PHE A 22 13.95 1.65 -5.66
C PHE A 22 14.68 2.98 -5.58
N ILE A 23 14.33 3.90 -6.48
CA ILE A 23 14.84 5.28 -6.50
C ILE A 23 13.66 6.23 -6.49
N CYS A 24 13.75 7.27 -5.68
CA CYS A 24 12.87 8.43 -5.67
C CYS A 24 13.76 9.68 -5.75
N GLU A 25 13.63 10.45 -6.83
CA GLU A 25 14.54 11.58 -7.09
C GLU A 25 14.42 12.69 -6.04
N GLU A 26 13.20 13.00 -5.63
CA GLU A 26 12.90 14.06 -4.67
C GLU A 26 11.78 13.60 -3.72
N PHE A 27 11.80 14.09 -2.49
CA PHE A 27 10.75 13.87 -1.51
C PHE A 27 10.46 15.18 -0.75
N GLY A 28 9.22 15.63 -0.83
CA GLY A 28 8.73 16.85 -0.18
C GLY A 28 7.51 16.57 0.70
N LEU A 29 7.49 17.22 1.87
CA LEU A 29 6.36 17.21 2.80
C LEU A 29 6.01 18.65 3.17
N LEU A 30 4.74 19.00 3.02
CA LEU A 30 4.19 20.28 3.45
C LEU A 30 3.05 20.02 4.44
N PHE A 31 3.09 20.73 5.57
CA PHE A 31 2.06 20.66 6.60
C PHE A 31 1.48 22.06 6.82
N GLU A 32 0.16 22.18 6.71
CA GLU A 32 -0.58 23.36 7.17
C GLU A 32 -1.17 23.05 8.54
N PHE A 33 -0.95 23.93 9.51
CA PHE A 33 -1.50 23.81 10.85
C PHE A 33 -2.65 24.79 11.05
N GLY A 34 -3.68 24.34 11.77
CA GLY A 34 -4.84 25.14 12.15
C GLY A 34 -5.08 25.11 13.65
N SER A 35 -5.98 25.97 14.12
CA SER A 35 -6.47 25.96 15.49
C SER A 35 -7.74 25.12 15.60
N HIS A 36 -7.75 24.11 16.47
CA HIS A 36 -8.90 23.30 16.83
C HIS A 36 -9.33 23.65 18.25
N SER A 37 -10.62 23.98 18.44
CA SER A 37 -11.18 24.46 19.72
C SER A 37 -10.86 23.54 20.91
N GLU A 38 -10.87 22.23 20.70
CA GLU A 38 -10.63 21.23 21.76
C GLU A 38 -9.20 20.68 21.82
N MET A 39 -8.41 20.83 20.74
CA MET A 39 -7.10 20.18 20.61
C MET A 39 -5.93 21.16 20.50
N GLY A 40 -6.21 22.47 20.52
CA GLY A 40 -5.19 23.49 20.36
C GLY A 40 -4.73 23.58 18.90
N VAL A 41 -3.50 23.16 18.62
CA VAL A 41 -2.94 23.17 17.25
C VAL A 41 -3.08 21.79 16.63
N SER A 42 -3.68 21.71 15.45
CA SER A 42 -3.83 20.46 14.70
C SER A 42 -3.27 20.58 13.28
N VAL A 43 -2.90 19.46 12.68
CA VAL A 43 -2.56 19.40 11.25
C VAL A 43 -3.86 19.50 10.46
N LYS A 44 -3.96 20.57 9.67
CA LYS A 44 -5.12 20.86 8.84
C LYS A 44 -4.98 20.26 7.46
N ASN A 45 -3.87 20.52 6.77
CA ASN A 45 -3.59 19.97 5.44
C ASN A 45 -2.22 19.30 5.39
N ILE A 46 -2.11 18.27 4.56
CA ILE A 46 -0.86 17.54 4.29
C ILE A 46 -0.71 17.42 2.78
N ASP A 47 0.41 17.88 2.24
CA ASP A 47 0.76 17.66 0.85
C ASP A 47 2.09 16.91 0.78
N ILE A 48 2.09 15.78 0.07
CA ILE A 48 3.26 14.95 -0.20
C ILE A 48 3.61 15.09 -1.67
N SER A 49 4.85 15.46 -1.96
CA SER A 49 5.37 15.56 -3.34
C SER A 49 6.51 14.58 -3.50
N LEU A 50 6.41 13.74 -4.52
CA LEU A 50 7.46 12.80 -4.91
C LEU A 50 8.04 13.27 -6.25
N GLY A 51 9.36 13.14 -6.44
CA GLY A 51 10.01 13.24 -7.74
C GLY A 51 9.74 12.01 -8.60
N GLU A 52 10.46 11.81 -9.71
CA GLU A 52 10.29 10.58 -10.47
C GLU A 52 10.69 9.36 -9.61
N ILE A 53 9.92 8.28 -9.74
CA ILE A 53 10.20 7.01 -9.07
C ILE A 53 10.52 5.96 -10.10
N SER A 54 11.60 5.21 -9.86
CA SER A 54 11.97 4.03 -10.63
C SER A 54 12.07 2.81 -9.73
N VAL A 55 11.49 1.69 -10.16
CA VAL A 55 11.51 0.42 -9.42
C VAL A 55 11.89 -0.74 -10.32
N ASP A 56 12.92 -1.49 -9.92
CA ASP A 56 13.32 -2.73 -10.60
C ASP A 56 12.86 -3.96 -9.81
N LEU A 57 12.06 -4.79 -10.48
CA LEU A 57 11.46 -6.00 -9.97
C LEU A 57 12.02 -7.24 -10.69
N ASN A 58 11.98 -8.40 -10.04
CA ASN A 58 12.32 -9.71 -10.61
C ASN A 58 11.55 -10.82 -9.88
N GLU A 59 11.59 -12.05 -10.41
CA GLU A 59 10.87 -13.20 -9.85
C GLU A 59 11.18 -13.50 -8.38
N GLY A 60 12.41 -13.23 -7.93
CA GLY A 60 12.83 -13.46 -6.54
C GLY A 60 12.04 -12.61 -5.53
N LEU A 61 11.50 -11.46 -5.96
CA LEU A 61 10.70 -10.55 -5.13
C LEU A 61 9.22 -10.95 -5.05
N ILE A 62 8.74 -11.74 -6.01
CA ILE A 62 7.32 -12.12 -6.13
C ILE A 62 7.05 -13.47 -5.45
N SER A 63 8.10 -14.20 -5.05
CA SER A 63 7.98 -15.51 -4.40
C SER A 63 7.32 -15.39 -3.01
N LYS A 64 6.01 -15.69 -2.95
CA LYS A 64 5.35 -15.97 -1.68
C LYS A 64 5.96 -17.24 -1.10
N LYS A 65 6.57 -17.18 0.08
CA LYS A 65 6.85 -18.37 0.89
C LYS A 65 5.51 -19.09 1.06
N LYS A 66 5.33 -20.25 0.41
CA LYS A 66 4.24 -21.17 0.76
C LYS A 66 4.42 -21.46 2.24
N LYS A 67 3.43 -21.07 3.07
CA LYS A 67 3.35 -21.64 4.42
C LYS A 67 3.29 -23.15 4.23
N PRO A 68 4.08 -23.96 4.95
CA PRO A 68 3.82 -25.39 4.96
C PRO A 68 2.36 -25.56 5.41
N SER A 69 1.54 -26.16 4.56
CA SER A 69 0.23 -26.62 4.98
C SER A 69 0.49 -27.72 6.00
N GLY A 70 0.54 -27.34 7.28
CA GLY A 70 0.50 -28.29 8.37
C GLY A 70 -0.79 -29.08 8.21
N THR A 71 -0.63 -30.37 7.96
CA THR A 71 -1.67 -31.38 8.07
C THR A 71 -2.34 -31.17 9.43
N HIS A 72 -3.57 -30.66 9.41
CA HIS A 72 -4.38 -30.56 10.62
C HIS A 72 -4.69 -32.00 11.02
N VAL A 73 -4.08 -32.47 12.12
CA VAL A 73 -4.55 -33.66 12.81
C VAL A 73 -5.94 -33.32 13.36
N ASP A 74 -6.88 -34.19 13.06
CA ASP A 74 -8.28 -34.10 13.41
C ASP A 74 -8.42 -34.17 14.94
N GLU A 75 -8.74 -33.04 15.58
CA GLU A 75 -9.25 -32.95 16.94
C GLU A 75 -10.66 -32.38 16.83
N PRO A 76 -11.68 -32.97 17.52
CA PRO A 76 -13.07 -32.84 17.10
C PRO A 76 -13.54 -31.39 17.15
N VAL A 77 -13.84 -30.86 15.97
CA VAL A 77 -14.55 -29.59 15.79
C VAL A 77 -15.90 -29.72 16.47
N GLN A 78 -16.07 -29.07 17.64
CA GLN A 78 -17.41 -28.68 18.04
C GLN A 78 -17.93 -27.71 16.97
N PRO A 79 -19.12 -27.96 16.39
CA PRO A 79 -19.65 -27.09 15.36
C PRO A 79 -19.99 -25.74 15.99
N ALA A 80 -19.12 -24.74 15.79
CA ALA A 80 -19.52 -23.35 16.01
C ALA A 80 -20.66 -23.08 15.04
N THR A 81 -21.82 -22.72 15.59
CA THR A 81 -23.02 -22.45 14.79
C THR A 81 -22.72 -21.24 13.90
N GLU A 82 -23.30 -21.18 12.70
CA GLU A 82 -23.17 -20.02 11.78
C GLU A 82 -23.41 -18.68 12.48
N SER A 83 -24.30 -18.68 13.49
CA SER A 83 -24.59 -17.53 14.38
C SER A 83 -23.38 -17.04 15.18
N ASP A 84 -22.51 -17.93 15.66
CA ASP A 84 -21.34 -17.55 16.48
C ASP A 84 -20.25 -16.91 15.62
N LEU A 85 -20.11 -17.36 14.37
CA LEU A 85 -19.20 -16.78 13.39
C LEU A 85 -19.69 -15.40 12.94
N ILE A 86 -21.00 -15.24 12.73
CA ILE A 86 -21.64 -13.96 12.40
C ILE A 86 -21.48 -12.98 13.56
N ALA A 87 -21.75 -13.41 14.81
CA ALA A 87 -21.62 -12.57 16.00
C ALA A 87 -20.18 -12.07 16.21
N LYS A 88 -19.17 -12.94 16.06
CA LYS A 88 -17.74 -12.55 16.14
C LYS A 88 -17.35 -11.56 15.03
N LYS A 89 -17.89 -11.73 13.83
CA LYS A 89 -17.62 -10.83 12.70
C LYS A 89 -18.24 -9.44 12.92
N GLU A 90 -19.46 -9.39 13.44
CA GLU A 90 -20.12 -8.12 13.74
C GLU A 90 -19.46 -7.39 14.92
N GLN A 91 -19.07 -8.10 15.97
CA GLN A 91 -18.31 -7.53 17.09
C GLN A 91 -16.98 -6.91 16.61
N LYS A 92 -16.25 -7.59 15.73
CA LYS A 92 -15.02 -7.07 15.14
C LYS A 92 -15.27 -5.82 14.30
N LYS A 93 -16.35 -5.79 13.52
CA LYS A 93 -16.76 -4.66 12.70
C LYS A 93 -17.11 -3.44 13.57
N GLN A 94 -17.87 -3.64 14.65
CA GLN A 94 -18.20 -2.58 15.60
C GLN A 94 -16.96 -2.02 16.31
N ALA A 95 -16.06 -2.88 16.79
CA ALA A 95 -14.80 -2.45 17.40
C ALA A 95 -13.93 -1.64 16.43
N THR A 96 -13.89 -2.06 15.15
CA THR A 96 -13.17 -1.35 14.09
C THR A 96 -13.79 0.02 13.82
N LEU A 97 -15.12 0.09 13.73
CA LEU A 97 -15.85 1.34 13.53
C LEU A 97 -15.62 2.31 14.68
N ALA A 98 -15.72 1.85 15.93
CA ALA A 98 -15.45 2.67 17.12
C ALA A 98 -14.01 3.22 17.13
N ALA A 99 -13.03 2.43 16.70
CA ALA A 99 -11.66 2.89 16.56
C ALA A 99 -11.53 3.97 15.48
N ILE A 100 -12.17 3.80 14.32
CA ILE A 100 -12.15 4.79 13.23
C ILE A 100 -12.82 6.09 13.69
N THR A 101 -14.03 6.03 14.26
CA THR A 101 -14.75 7.21 14.76
C THR A 101 -13.92 7.97 15.79
N LYS A 102 -13.29 7.27 16.75
CA LYS A 102 -12.39 7.88 17.75
C LYS A 102 -11.24 8.68 17.13
N HIS A 103 -10.72 8.23 15.98
CA HIS A 103 -9.59 8.87 15.32
C HIS A 103 -9.99 9.86 14.22
N THR A 104 -11.27 9.92 13.87
CA THR A 104 -11.81 10.77 12.79
C THR A 104 -11.46 12.26 12.95
N PRO A 105 -11.52 12.85 14.16
CA PRO A 105 -11.12 14.25 14.35
C PRO A 105 -9.68 14.57 13.97
N PHE A 106 -8.77 13.58 14.00
CA PHE A 106 -7.35 13.75 13.66
C PHE A 106 -7.06 13.62 12.16
N PHE A 107 -8.04 13.23 11.34
CA PHE A 107 -7.86 13.24 9.89
C PHE A 107 -7.70 14.68 9.41
N PRO A 108 -6.75 14.97 8.50
CA PRO A 108 -6.62 16.30 7.93
C PRO A 108 -7.88 16.68 7.13
N GLU A 109 -8.11 17.97 6.96
CA GLU A 109 -9.10 18.51 6.02
C GLU A 109 -8.74 18.15 4.58
N LYS A 110 -7.47 18.26 4.21
CA LYS A 110 -6.97 17.85 2.90
C LYS A 110 -5.70 17.04 3.01
N PHE A 111 -5.63 15.98 2.24
CA PHE A 111 -4.40 15.24 2.00
C PHE A 111 -4.18 15.15 0.50
N SER A 112 -2.98 15.48 0.03
CA SER A 112 -2.61 15.29 -1.36
C SER A 112 -1.29 14.55 -1.50
N LEU A 113 -1.17 13.79 -2.58
CA LEU A 113 0.06 13.15 -3.03
C LEU A 113 0.21 13.40 -4.51
N THR A 114 1.37 13.87 -4.94
CA THR A 114 1.71 14.05 -6.35
C THR A 114 2.97 13.31 -6.70
N LEU A 115 2.97 12.62 -7.84
CA LEU A 115 4.09 11.87 -8.38
C LEU A 115 4.14 12.09 -9.91
N PRO A 116 5.16 12.77 -10.46
CA PRO A 116 5.23 13.12 -11.87
C PRO A 116 5.39 11.90 -12.77
N LYS A 117 6.09 10.86 -12.31
CA LYS A 117 6.33 9.64 -13.09
C LYS A 117 6.69 8.46 -12.21
N LEU A 118 6.13 7.31 -12.53
CA LEU A 118 6.46 6.02 -11.95
C LEU A 118 6.90 5.08 -13.07
N ASP A 119 8.17 4.71 -13.09
CA ASP A 119 8.72 3.69 -13.98
C ASP A 119 8.88 2.37 -13.21
N VAL A 120 8.34 1.30 -13.77
CA VAL A 120 8.44 -0.06 -13.21
C VAL A 120 8.99 -0.98 -14.27
N LYS A 121 10.19 -1.50 -13.99
CA LYS A 121 10.85 -2.50 -14.82
C LYS A 121 10.79 -3.85 -14.13
N PHE A 122 10.29 -4.86 -14.83
CA PHE A 122 10.35 -6.24 -14.40
C PHE A 122 11.35 -7.01 -15.27
N VAL A 123 12.33 -7.64 -14.63
CA VAL A 123 13.32 -8.49 -15.30
C VAL A 123 13.09 -9.93 -14.88
N HIS A 124 12.71 -10.75 -15.84
CA HIS A 124 12.68 -12.19 -15.64
C HIS A 124 14.06 -12.79 -15.94
N LYS A 125 14.82 -13.13 -14.90
CA LYS A 125 16.26 -13.46 -15.06
C LYS A 125 16.49 -14.74 -15.87
N GLU A 126 15.65 -15.75 -15.69
CA GLU A 126 15.80 -17.06 -16.34
C GLU A 126 15.61 -17.01 -17.86
N HIS A 127 14.66 -16.21 -18.33
CA HIS A 127 14.31 -16.14 -19.76
C HIS A 127 14.81 -14.84 -20.42
N HIS A 128 15.58 -14.02 -19.69
CA HIS A 128 16.09 -12.73 -20.15
C HIS A 128 15.00 -11.79 -20.70
N VAL A 129 13.78 -11.87 -20.16
CA VAL A 129 12.65 -11.01 -20.56
C VAL A 129 12.67 -9.75 -19.72
N VAL A 130 12.59 -8.59 -20.38
CA VAL A 130 12.45 -7.28 -19.73
C VAL A 130 11.11 -6.70 -20.11
N MET A 131 10.38 -6.25 -19.10
CA MET A 131 9.06 -5.66 -19.24
C MET A 131 9.05 -4.30 -18.56
N GLU A 132 8.80 -3.26 -19.34
CA GLU A 132 8.81 -1.88 -18.86
C GLU A 132 7.38 -1.35 -18.79
N ASN A 133 7.07 -0.64 -17.72
CA ASN A 133 5.78 0.00 -17.52
C ASN A 133 6.04 1.41 -17.00
N ASN A 134 5.24 2.37 -17.42
CA ASN A 134 5.30 3.70 -16.83
C ASN A 134 3.91 4.27 -16.61
N ILE A 135 3.80 5.09 -15.58
CA ILE A 135 2.63 5.91 -15.30
C ILE A 135 3.12 7.34 -15.16
N THR A 136 2.57 8.26 -15.95
CA THR A 136 2.85 9.69 -15.81
C THR A 136 1.80 10.34 -14.90
N ALA A 137 2.19 11.44 -14.25
CA ALA A 137 1.38 12.31 -13.41
C ALA A 137 0.28 11.57 -12.59
N VAL A 138 0.71 10.92 -11.52
CA VAL A 138 -0.18 10.35 -10.50
C VAL A 138 -0.54 11.44 -9.49
N GLN A 139 -1.82 11.61 -9.22
CA GLN A 139 -2.31 12.50 -8.16
C GLN A 139 -3.32 11.76 -7.30
N PHE A 140 -3.13 11.79 -6.00
CA PHE A 140 -4.13 11.38 -5.04
C PHE A 140 -4.55 12.59 -4.20
N LYS A 141 -5.84 12.73 -3.97
CA LYS A 141 -6.44 13.78 -3.13
C LYS A 141 -7.50 13.16 -2.24
N SER A 142 -7.49 13.58 -0.99
CA SER A 142 -8.53 13.29 -0.02
C SER A 142 -9.02 14.61 0.56
N ILE A 143 -10.34 14.79 0.64
CA ILE A 143 -10.97 15.98 1.21
C ILE A 143 -11.97 15.52 2.25
N LYS A 144 -11.76 15.96 3.49
CA LYS A 144 -12.68 15.77 4.60
C LYS A 144 -13.70 16.91 4.63
N SER A 145 -14.97 16.57 4.72
CA SER A 145 -16.09 17.49 4.92
C SER A 145 -17.02 16.96 6.01
N GLN A 146 -17.79 17.85 6.62
CA GLN A 146 -18.84 17.47 7.58
C GLN A 146 -20.19 17.48 6.87
N SER A 147 -20.95 16.39 7.00
CA SER A 147 -22.32 16.31 6.51
C SER A 147 -23.24 17.11 7.43
N ILE A 148 -24.05 18.00 6.84
CA ILE A 148 -24.99 18.84 7.59
C ILE A 148 -26.25 18.03 7.98
N GLU A 149 -26.62 17.02 7.20
CA GLU A 149 -27.87 16.26 7.41
C GLU A 149 -27.75 15.26 8.56
N ASP A 150 -26.61 14.57 8.65
CA ASP A 150 -26.43 13.42 9.54
C ASP A 150 -25.29 13.63 10.56
N GLU A 151 -24.70 14.83 10.59
CA GLU A 151 -23.51 15.18 11.37
C GLU A 151 -22.28 14.28 11.14
N SER A 152 -22.32 13.40 10.13
CA SER A 152 -21.25 12.43 9.83
C SER A 152 -20.05 13.09 9.13
N THR A 153 -18.87 12.54 9.35
CA THR A 153 -17.67 12.98 8.61
C THR A 153 -17.59 12.25 7.27
N ARG A 154 -17.57 13.00 6.17
CA ARG A 154 -17.38 12.45 4.83
C ARG A 154 -15.95 12.70 4.36
N ILE A 155 -15.33 11.68 3.78
CA ILE A 155 -14.01 11.77 3.16
C ILE A 155 -14.15 11.41 1.69
N ASP A 156 -14.00 12.39 0.81
CA ASP A 156 -13.96 12.21 -0.63
C ASP A 156 -12.54 11.86 -1.07
N LEU A 157 -12.40 10.81 -1.87
CA LEU A 157 -11.14 10.26 -2.35
C LEU A 157 -11.09 10.34 -3.87
N GLN A 158 -10.01 10.91 -4.39
CA GLN A 158 -9.76 11.04 -5.82
C GLN A 158 -8.35 10.56 -6.15
N LEU A 159 -8.24 9.67 -7.13
CA LEU A 159 -6.98 9.20 -7.67
C LEU A 159 -7.00 9.38 -9.18
N ASP A 160 -6.07 10.17 -9.70
CA ASP A 160 -5.92 10.47 -11.12
C ASP A 160 -4.57 9.99 -11.63
N PHE A 161 -4.59 9.49 -12.87
CA PHE A 161 -3.42 9.10 -13.64
C PHE A 161 -3.49 9.75 -15.01
N SER A 162 -2.36 10.24 -15.52
CA SER A 162 -2.25 10.73 -16.89
C SER A 162 -1.24 9.87 -17.62
N GLU A 163 -1.62 9.18 -18.69
CA GLU A 163 -0.74 8.27 -19.44
C GLU A 163 -0.24 7.07 -18.61
N ILE A 164 -0.88 5.93 -18.82
CA ILE A 164 -0.44 4.62 -18.32
C ILE A 164 0.00 3.79 -19.52
N HIS A 165 1.24 3.33 -19.50
CA HIS A 165 1.83 2.46 -20.51
C HIS A 165 2.24 1.14 -19.86
N ILE A 166 1.63 0.05 -20.31
CA ILE A 166 1.88 -1.30 -19.78
C ILE A 166 2.50 -2.15 -20.88
N LEU A 167 3.53 -2.92 -20.51
CA LEU A 167 4.28 -3.80 -21.42
C LEU A 167 4.86 -3.02 -22.60
N LYS A 168 5.78 -2.10 -22.32
CA LYS A 168 6.50 -1.37 -23.35
C LYS A 168 7.54 -2.26 -24.01
N GLU A 169 7.53 -2.27 -25.35
CA GLU A 169 8.50 -2.96 -26.19
C GLU A 169 8.73 -2.14 -27.47
N GLY A 170 9.99 -1.91 -27.83
CA GLY A 170 10.36 -1.24 -29.09
C GLY A 170 9.78 0.17 -29.27
N GLY A 171 9.53 0.90 -28.17
CA GLY A 171 8.91 2.24 -28.19
C GLY A 171 7.38 2.24 -28.27
N SER A 172 6.75 1.07 -28.37
CA SER A 172 5.30 0.90 -28.35
C SER A 172 4.82 0.32 -27.01
N SER A 173 3.55 0.48 -26.67
CA SER A 173 2.94 -0.15 -25.49
C SER A 173 1.80 -1.04 -25.93
N ILE A 174 1.69 -2.23 -25.35
CA ILE A 174 0.55 -3.13 -25.62
C ILE A 174 -0.74 -2.52 -25.12
N ILE A 175 -0.70 -1.90 -23.93
CA ILE A 175 -1.83 -1.13 -23.38
C ILE A 175 -1.35 0.30 -23.13
N SER A 176 -2.13 1.25 -23.64
CA SER A 176 -1.93 2.67 -23.38
C SER A 176 -3.26 3.31 -22.99
N LEU A 177 -3.32 3.91 -21.80
CA LEU A 177 -4.47 4.71 -21.35
C LEU A 177 -4.02 6.15 -21.20
N GLN A 178 -4.75 7.08 -21.79
CA GLN A 178 -4.41 8.51 -21.71
C GLN A 178 -4.80 9.14 -20.38
N LYS A 179 -5.93 8.73 -19.82
CA LYS A 179 -6.42 9.23 -18.53
C LYS A 179 -7.24 8.16 -17.83
N LEU A 180 -7.00 8.01 -16.53
CA LEU A 180 -7.78 7.17 -15.64
C LEU A 180 -8.03 7.94 -14.36
N ALA A 181 -9.28 8.00 -13.92
CA ALA A 181 -9.67 8.63 -12.67
C ALA A 181 -10.53 7.66 -11.86
N VAL A 182 -10.25 7.55 -10.57
CA VAL A 182 -11.03 6.79 -9.60
C VAL A 182 -11.53 7.75 -8.55
N LEU A 183 -12.86 7.81 -8.40
CA LEU A 183 -13.55 8.62 -7.41
C LEU A 183 -14.26 7.69 -6.45
N SER A 184 -14.10 7.93 -5.15
CA SER A 184 -14.77 7.20 -4.09
C SER A 184 -15.03 8.14 -2.92
N PHE A 185 -15.86 7.70 -1.97
CA PHE A 185 -16.02 8.42 -0.71
C PHE A 185 -16.27 7.42 0.42
N VAL A 186 -15.99 7.86 1.64
CA VAL A 186 -16.29 7.12 2.87
C VAL A 186 -17.03 8.05 3.82
N CYS A 187 -18.13 7.59 4.38
CA CYS A 187 -18.83 8.28 5.46
C CYS A 187 -18.52 7.59 6.80
N ILE A 188 -18.06 8.37 7.77
CA ILE A 188 -17.77 7.92 9.12
C ILE A 188 -18.87 8.49 10.04
N PRO A 189 -19.66 7.62 10.71
CA PRO A 189 -20.61 8.06 11.72
C PRO A 189 -19.90 8.75 12.87
N SER A 190 -20.53 9.80 13.38
CA SER A 190 -20.09 10.58 14.54
C SER A 190 -20.47 9.91 15.86
#